data_AF-A0A5B8JND3-F1
#
_entry.id   AF-A0A5B8JND3-F1
#
_cell.length_a   1.000
_cell.length_b   1.000
_cell.length_c   1.000
_cell.angle_alpha   90.00
_cell.angle_beta   90.00
_cell.angle_gamma   90.00
#
_symmetry.space_group_name_H-M   'P 1'
#
loop_
_entity.id
_entity.type
_entity.pdbx_description
1 polymer ?
#
loop_
_entity_poly.entity_id
_entity_poly.type
_entity_poly.pdbx_seq_one_letter_code
_entity_poly.pdbx_strand_id
1 'polypeptide(L)'
;QQGEGGSSNVFSMFEQSQIQEYKEAFTIIDQNRDGIISKDDLRDVLATMGQLNVKNEELEAMVKEASGPINFTVFLTMFGEKLKGADPEDVIVSAFKVLDPEATGLIKKEFLEELLTTQCDRFTAEEMTNLWAAFPPDVAGNV
;
A
#
# COMPACT_ATOMS: atom_id res chain seq x y z
N GLN A 1 27.96 -18.32 14.11
CA GLN A 1 27.24 -17.18 14.68
C GLN A 1 27.69 -15.96 13.89
N GLN A 2 26.90 -15.53 12.91
CA GLN A 2 27.10 -14.28 12.18
C GLN A 2 25.69 -13.76 11.91
N GLY A 3 25.33 -12.71 12.63
CA GLY A 3 24.07 -11.99 12.42
C GLY A 3 24.22 -11.14 11.18
N GLU A 4 23.44 -11.45 10.15
CA GLU A 4 23.26 -10.56 9.02
C GLU A 4 22.37 -9.40 9.46
N GLY A 5 22.97 -8.21 9.50
CA GLY A 5 22.30 -6.95 9.81
C GLY A 5 21.33 -6.58 8.72
N GLY A 6 20.05 -6.84 8.95
CA GLY A 6 18.95 -6.30 8.14
C GLY A 6 18.59 -4.88 8.56
N SER A 7 19.52 -3.92 8.54
CA SER A 7 19.11 -2.51 8.43
C SER A 7 18.79 -2.25 6.97
N SER A 8 17.67 -2.77 6.49
CA SER A 8 17.14 -2.39 5.17
C SER A 8 16.89 -0.89 5.25
N ASN A 9 17.73 -0.11 4.57
CA ASN A 9 17.58 1.33 4.58
C ASN A 9 16.23 1.62 3.89
N VAL A 10 15.17 1.92 4.65
CA VAL A 10 13.82 2.08 4.09
C VAL A 10 13.80 3.11 2.93
N PHE A 11 14.71 4.07 2.99
CA PHE A 11 14.97 5.06 1.94
C PHE A 11 15.42 4.46 0.60
N SER A 12 15.95 3.24 0.55
CA SER A 12 16.29 2.56 -0.70
C SER A 12 15.11 1.81 -1.33
N MET A 13 13.97 1.72 -0.64
CA MET A 13 12.74 1.11 -1.17
C MET A 13 11.92 2.09 -2.02
N PHE A 14 12.27 3.38 -2.00
CA PHE A 14 11.53 4.44 -2.65
C PHE A 14 12.43 5.26 -3.57
N GLU A 15 11.85 5.77 -4.65
CA GLU A 15 12.55 6.75 -5.48
C GLU A 15 12.68 8.09 -4.76
N GLN A 16 13.68 8.90 -5.16
CA GLN A 16 13.90 10.23 -4.58
C GLN A 16 12.68 11.16 -4.72
N SER A 17 11.95 11.06 -5.83
CA SER A 17 10.67 11.75 -6.07
C SER A 17 9.63 11.37 -5.02
N GLN A 18 9.42 10.07 -4.82
CA GLN A 18 8.47 9.55 -3.82
C GLN A 18 8.86 9.95 -2.41
N ILE A 19 10.15 9.87 -2.04
CA ILE A 19 10.63 10.32 -0.72
C ILE A 19 10.30 11.80 -0.50
N GLN A 20 10.44 12.63 -1.53
CA GLN A 20 10.11 14.05 -1.46
C GLN A 20 8.60 14.27 -1.29
N GLU A 21 7.75 13.55 -2.03
CA GLU A 21 6.29 13.59 -1.85
C GLU A 21 5.88 13.15 -0.43
N TYR A 22 6.45 12.05 0.07
CA TYR A 22 6.19 11.59 1.43
C TYR A 22 6.64 12.60 2.49
N LYS A 23 7.74 13.33 2.24
CA LYS A 23 8.22 14.39 3.13
C LYS A 23 7.27 15.57 3.16
N GLU A 24 6.71 15.95 2.02
CA GLU A 24 5.70 17.00 1.93
C GLU A 24 4.40 16.59 2.63
N ALA A 25 3.93 15.37 2.39
CA ALA A 25 2.79 14.80 3.10
C ALA A 25 3.01 14.77 4.61
N PHE A 26 4.19 14.32 5.07
CA PHE A 26 4.55 14.31 6.48
C PHE A 26 4.50 15.72 7.07
N THR A 27 5.01 16.73 6.36
CA THR A 27 5.00 18.14 6.81
C THR A 27 3.59 18.72 6.86
N ILE A 28 2.67 18.24 6.03
CA ILE A 28 1.25 18.63 6.09
C ILE A 28 0.56 17.99 7.29
N ILE A 29 0.95 16.77 7.67
CA ILE A 29 0.34 16.08 8.81
C ILE A 29 0.92 16.63 10.12
N ASP A 30 2.24 16.77 10.23
CA ASP A 30 2.97 17.30 11.39
C ASP A 30 2.75 18.83 11.55
N GLN A 31 1.58 19.20 12.08
CA GLN A 31 1.14 20.59 12.23
C GLN A 31 2.02 21.34 13.22
N ASN A 32 2.41 20.67 14.31
CA ASN A 32 3.23 21.27 15.36
C ASN A 32 4.74 21.34 15.00
N ARG A 33 5.17 20.61 13.96
CA ARG A 33 6.54 20.55 13.43
C ARG A 33 7.56 20.02 14.43
N ASP A 34 7.16 19.12 15.31
CA ASP A 34 8.06 18.46 16.26
C ASP A 34 8.77 17.24 15.65
N GLY A 35 8.42 16.86 14.42
CA GLY A 35 8.97 15.73 13.69
C GLY A 35 8.35 14.38 14.04
N ILE A 36 7.24 14.38 14.79
CA ILE A 36 6.51 13.19 15.24
C ILE A 36 5.01 13.41 15.02
N ILE A 37 4.38 12.55 14.23
CA ILE A 37 2.93 12.61 14.05
C ILE A 37 2.24 12.13 15.33
N SER A 38 1.52 13.05 15.99
CA SER A 38 0.75 12.78 17.18
C SER A 38 -0.76 12.64 16.90
N LYS A 39 -1.52 12.27 17.93
CA LYS A 39 -2.99 12.20 17.85
C LYS A 39 -3.62 13.55 17.50
N ASP A 40 -3.06 14.63 18.02
CA ASP A 40 -3.60 15.97 17.81
C ASP A 40 -3.31 16.45 16.39
N ASP A 41 -2.13 16.14 15.85
CA ASP A 41 -1.78 16.39 14.44
C ASP A 41 -2.73 15.67 13.47
N LEU A 42 -3.05 14.39 13.74
CA LEU A 42 -4.03 13.64 12.96
C LEU A 42 -5.43 14.24 13.06
N ARG A 43 -5.83 14.75 14.23
CA ARG A 43 -7.12 15.42 14.38
C ARG A 43 -7.19 16.67 13.53
N ASP A 44 -6.15 17.49 13.58
CA ASP A 44 -6.10 18.78 12.90
C ASP A 44 -6.00 18.62 11.37
N VAL A 45 -5.23 17.63 10.89
CA VAL A 45 -5.16 17.33 9.45
C VAL A 45 -6.48 16.77 8.92
N LEU A 46 -7.15 15.87 9.66
CA LEU A 46 -8.45 15.32 9.25
C LEU A 46 -9.54 16.39 9.29
N ALA A 47 -9.49 17.31 10.25
CA ALA A 47 -10.35 18.49 10.29
C ALA A 47 -10.16 19.37 9.04
N THR A 48 -8.91 19.57 8.61
CA THR A 48 -8.57 20.31 7.39
C THR A 48 -9.10 19.63 6.13
N MET A 49 -9.19 18.29 6.13
CA MET A 49 -9.79 17.50 5.05
C MET A 49 -11.32 17.40 5.13
N GLY A 50 -11.97 18.06 6.10
CA GLY A 50 -13.43 18.06 6.26
C GLY A 50 -13.97 16.95 7.16
N GLN A 51 -13.12 16.08 7.71
CA GLN A 51 -13.48 15.09 8.72
C GLN A 51 -13.33 15.68 10.14
N LEU A 52 -14.35 16.42 10.57
CA LEU A 52 -14.37 17.11 11.86
C LEU A 52 -14.77 16.21 13.05
N ASN A 53 -15.39 15.05 12.79
CA ASN A 53 -16.02 14.20 13.80
C ASN A 53 -15.34 12.84 13.95
N VAL A 54 -14.01 12.77 13.84
CA VAL A 54 -13.25 11.54 14.07
C VAL A 54 -13.19 11.25 15.56
N LYS A 55 -13.52 10.01 15.96
CA LYS A 55 -13.54 9.63 17.36
C LYS A 55 -12.12 9.54 17.91
N ASN A 56 -11.96 9.84 19.20
CA ASN A 56 -10.64 9.73 19.84
C ASN A 56 -10.08 8.29 19.76
N GLU A 57 -10.95 7.29 19.86
CA GLU A 57 -10.56 5.88 19.76
C GLU A 57 -10.02 5.52 18.36
N GLU A 58 -10.57 6.14 17.30
CA GLU A 58 -10.10 5.94 15.92
C GLU A 58 -8.72 6.57 15.73
N LEU A 59 -8.53 7.80 16.21
CA LEU A 59 -7.22 8.47 16.15
C LEU A 59 -6.16 7.72 16.97
N GLU A 60 -6.54 7.20 18.15
CA GLU A 60 -5.63 6.37 18.95
C GLU A 60 -5.30 5.06 18.27
N ALA A 61 -6.25 4.43 17.58
CA ALA A 61 -6.00 3.24 16.78
C ALA A 61 -5.00 3.53 15.64
N MET A 62 -5.14 4.68 14.96
CA MET A 62 -4.21 5.10 13.89
C MET A 62 -2.79 5.30 14.42
N VAL A 63 -2.62 6.00 15.55
CA VAL A 63 -1.29 6.19 16.15
C VAL A 63 -0.70 4.87 16.65
N LYS A 64 -1.54 3.96 17.15
CA LYS A 64 -1.14 2.65 17.67
C LYS A 64 -0.77 1.64 16.57
N GLU A 65 -1.09 1.92 15.31
CA GLU A 65 -0.60 1.12 14.18
C GLU A 65 0.93 1.15 14.11
N ALA A 66 1.55 2.23 14.60
CA ALA A 66 2.99 2.32 14.77
C ALA A 66 3.46 1.64 16.06
N SER A 67 4.63 0.99 15.99
CA SER A 67 5.29 0.37 17.15
C SER A 67 5.93 1.38 18.12
N GLY A 68 5.87 2.67 17.82
CA GLY A 68 6.45 3.77 18.60
C GLY A 68 6.11 5.15 18.00
N PRO A 69 6.82 6.21 18.41
CA PRO A 69 6.61 7.56 17.88
C PRO A 69 6.77 7.59 16.36
N ILE A 70 5.77 8.15 15.66
CA ILE A 70 5.72 8.21 14.20
C ILE A 70 6.59 9.35 13.70
N ASN A 71 7.90 9.14 13.71
CA ASN A 71 8.85 10.01 13.01
C ASN A 71 8.87 9.69 11.51
N PHE A 72 9.53 10.54 10.71
CA PHE A 72 9.56 10.38 9.25
C PHE A 72 10.08 9.01 8.79
N THR A 73 11.07 8.44 9.47
CA THR A 73 11.61 7.11 9.14
C THR A 73 10.58 6.02 9.38
N VAL A 74 9.87 6.07 10.51
CA VAL A 74 8.80 5.13 10.86
C VAL A 74 7.61 5.28 9.92
N PHE A 75 7.26 6.52 9.55
CA PHE A 75 6.25 6.82 8.53
C PHE A 75 6.61 6.14 7.19
N LEU A 76 7.81 6.36 6.66
CA LEU A 76 8.26 5.69 5.44
C LEU A 76 8.28 4.16 5.58
N THR A 77 8.58 3.64 6.77
CA THR A 77 8.61 2.20 7.01
C THR A 77 7.19 1.62 6.97
N MET A 78 6.20 2.29 7.54
CA MET A 78 4.80 1.87 7.44
C MET A 78 4.30 1.86 5.99
N PHE A 79 4.64 2.90 5.20
CA PHE A 79 4.32 2.89 3.76
C PHE A 79 5.10 1.81 3.01
N GLY A 80 6.37 1.60 3.36
CA GLY A 80 7.24 0.63 2.71
C GLY A 80 6.85 -0.81 3.02
N GLU A 81 6.31 -1.07 4.21
CA GLU A 81 5.77 -2.37 4.59
C GLU A 81 4.41 -2.65 3.94
N LYS A 82 3.54 -1.64 3.81
CA LYS A 82 2.29 -1.79 3.05
C LYS A 82 2.52 -1.96 1.55
N LEU A 83 3.62 -1.41 1.02
CA LEU A 83 4.02 -1.56 -0.38
C LEU A 83 4.97 -2.75 -0.61
N LYS A 84 5.55 -3.32 0.45
CA LYS A 84 6.39 -4.52 0.38
C LYS A 84 5.53 -5.69 -0.09
N GLY A 85 5.76 -6.10 -1.33
CA GLY A 85 5.03 -7.18 -1.98
C GLY A 85 4.21 -6.73 -3.20
N ALA A 86 4.09 -5.42 -3.45
CA ALA A 86 3.60 -4.92 -4.72
C ALA A 86 4.80 -4.75 -5.67
N ASP A 87 4.74 -5.41 -6.82
CA ASP A 87 5.69 -5.16 -7.90
C ASP A 87 5.49 -3.73 -8.45
N PRO A 88 6.55 -3.09 -8.97
CA PRO A 88 6.42 -1.82 -9.67
C PRO A 88 5.34 -1.84 -10.75
N GLU A 89 4.63 -0.73 -10.96
CA GLU A 89 3.52 -0.66 -11.93
C GLU A 89 3.95 -1.13 -13.33
N ASP A 90 5.15 -0.75 -13.77
CA ASP A 90 5.71 -1.17 -15.06
C ASP A 90 5.95 -2.68 -15.14
N VAL A 91 6.32 -3.32 -14.03
CA VAL A 91 6.46 -4.79 -13.93
C VAL A 91 5.09 -5.46 -13.99
N ILE A 92 4.11 -4.96 -13.22
CA ILE A 92 2.73 -5.47 -13.22
C ILE A 92 2.11 -5.33 -14.62
N VAL A 93 2.23 -4.15 -15.24
CA VAL A 93 1.74 -3.89 -16.60
C VAL A 93 2.45 -4.77 -17.62
N SER A 94 3.76 -4.97 -17.48
CA SER A 94 4.52 -5.87 -18.37
C SER A 94 4.09 -7.33 -18.21
N ALA A 95 3.78 -7.78 -16.99
CA ALA A 95 3.23 -9.11 -16.76
C ALA A 95 1.85 -9.26 -17.42
N PHE A 96 0.97 -8.26 -17.28
CA PHE A 96 -0.35 -8.26 -17.94
C PHE A 96 -0.27 -8.20 -19.48
N LYS A 97 0.72 -7.49 -20.06
CA LYS A 97 0.98 -7.51 -21.51
C LYS A 97 1.34 -8.90 -22.05
N VAL A 98 1.94 -9.77 -21.24
CA VAL A 98 2.18 -11.16 -21.63
C VAL A 98 0.86 -11.95 -21.69
N LEU A 99 -0.11 -11.59 -20.85
CA LEU A 99 -1.44 -12.24 -20.79
C LEU A 99 -2.40 -11.72 -21.86
N ASP A 100 -2.30 -10.43 -22.21
CA ASP A 100 -3.08 -9.78 -23.25
C ASP A 100 -2.14 -9.22 -24.35
N PRO A 101 -1.60 -10.09 -25.22
CA PRO A 101 -0.68 -9.69 -26.28
C PRO A 101 -1.35 -8.81 -27.35
N GLU A 102 -2.67 -8.86 -27.44
CA GLU A 102 -3.47 -8.02 -28.35
C GLU A 102 -3.74 -6.61 -27.78
N ALA A 103 -3.33 -6.34 -26.53
CA ALA A 103 -3.56 -5.09 -25.81
C ALA A 103 -5.04 -4.66 -25.85
N THR A 104 -5.94 -5.63 -25.77
CA THR A 104 -7.38 -5.43 -25.69
C THR A 104 -7.79 -4.72 -24.40
N GLY A 105 -6.95 -4.80 -23.37
CA GLY A 105 -7.22 -4.31 -22.02
C GLY A 105 -8.23 -5.17 -21.26
N LEU A 106 -8.53 -6.38 -21.76
CA LEU A 106 -9.52 -7.29 -21.20
C LEU A 106 -8.92 -8.67 -21.02
N ILE A 107 -9.00 -9.20 -19.80
CA ILE A 107 -8.57 -10.58 -19.54
C ILE A 107 -9.76 -11.37 -19.02
N LYS A 108 -9.97 -12.58 -19.55
CA LYS A 108 -11.05 -13.43 -19.06
C LYS A 108 -10.77 -13.88 -17.64
N LYS A 109 -11.78 -13.75 -16.77
CA LYS A 109 -11.73 -14.18 -15.38
C LYS A 109 -11.25 -15.63 -15.25
N GLU A 110 -11.79 -16.54 -16.05
CA GLU A 110 -11.44 -17.96 -15.97
C GLU A 110 -9.97 -18.22 -16.30
N PHE A 111 -9.42 -17.46 -17.25
CA PHE A 111 -8.00 -17.57 -17.63
C PHE A 111 -7.09 -17.05 -16.52
N LEU A 112 -7.45 -15.93 -15.88
CA LEU A 112 -6.68 -15.38 -14.76
C LEU A 112 -6.77 -16.30 -13.52
N GLU A 113 -7.95 -16.88 -13.25
CA GLU A 113 -8.17 -17.83 -12.16
C GLU A 113 -7.36 -19.12 -12.35
N GLU A 114 -7.32 -19.68 -13.56
CA GLU A 114 -6.48 -20.83 -13.88
C GLU A 114 -5.00 -20.48 -13.69
N LEU A 115 -4.55 -19.32 -14.16
CA LEU A 115 -3.15 -18.93 -14.09
C LEU A 115 -2.69 -18.74 -12.63
N LEU A 116 -3.46 -18.05 -11.80
CA LEU A 116 -3.13 -17.79 -10.39
C LEU A 116 -3.23 -19.03 -9.48
N THR A 117 -3.94 -20.08 -9.91
CA THR A 117 -4.09 -21.34 -9.16
C THR A 117 -3.19 -22.47 -9.67
N THR A 118 -2.69 -22.38 -10.91
CA THR A 118 -1.85 -23.42 -11.53
C THR A 118 -0.38 -23.01 -11.69
N GLN A 119 -0.09 -21.72 -11.88
CA GLN A 119 1.25 -21.17 -12.05
C GLN A 119 1.59 -20.25 -10.86
N CYS A 120 2.86 -20.27 -10.42
CA CYS A 120 3.38 -19.50 -9.27
C CYS A 120 2.89 -19.97 -7.88
N ASP A 121 3.06 -19.11 -6.85
CA ASP A 121 2.51 -19.34 -5.52
C ASP A 121 0.99 -19.37 -5.63
N ARG A 122 0.44 -20.58 -5.49
CA ARG A 122 -0.96 -20.85 -5.78
C ARG A 122 -1.84 -20.09 -4.80
N PHE A 123 -2.68 -19.22 -5.35
CA PHE A 123 -3.74 -18.60 -4.58
C PHE A 123 -4.63 -19.69 -3.99
N THR A 124 -4.94 -19.57 -2.71
CA THR A 124 -5.97 -20.36 -2.06
C THR A 124 -7.35 -19.97 -2.58
N ALA A 125 -8.33 -20.87 -2.43
CA ALA A 125 -9.71 -20.56 -2.81
C ALA A 125 -10.28 -19.34 -2.07
N GLU A 126 -9.82 -19.10 -0.84
CA GLU A 126 -10.20 -17.93 -0.05
C GLU A 126 -9.61 -16.63 -0.62
N GLU A 127 -8.32 -16.64 -0.99
CA GLU A 127 -7.68 -15.49 -1.65
C GLU A 127 -8.33 -15.17 -3.00
N MET A 128 -8.69 -16.19 -3.78
CA MET A 128 -9.41 -16.02 -5.04
C MET A 128 -10.81 -15.43 -4.84
N THR A 129 -11.52 -15.88 -3.80
CA THR A 129 -12.84 -15.33 -3.45
C THR A 129 -12.73 -13.86 -3.02
N ASN A 130 -11.73 -13.53 -2.20
CA ASN A 130 -11.48 -12.16 -1.77
C ASN A 130 -11.08 -11.26 -2.94
N LEU A 131 -10.28 -11.76 -3.89
CA LEU A 131 -9.90 -11.04 -5.11
C LEU A 131 -11.14 -10.65 -5.94
N TRP A 132 -12.04 -11.60 -6.21
CA TRP A 132 -13.25 -11.33 -6.99
C TRP A 132 -14.31 -10.52 -6.24
N ALA A 133 -14.30 -10.55 -4.91
CA ALA A 133 -15.14 -9.68 -4.11
C ALA A 133 -14.68 -8.22 -4.16
N ALA A 134 -13.36 -7.98 -4.18
CA ALA A 134 -12.77 -6.65 -4.32
C ALA A 134 -12.83 -6.12 -5.75
N PHE A 135 -12.61 -7.00 -6.75
CA PHE A 135 -12.54 -6.66 -8.17
C PHE A 135 -13.49 -7.57 -8.98
N PRO A 136 -14.80 -7.28 -8.97
CA PRO A 136 -15.78 -8.10 -9.68
C PRO A 136 -15.60 -7.96 -11.20
N PRO A 137 -15.67 -9.07 -11.97
CA PRO A 137 -15.60 -9.03 -13.42
C PRO A 137 -16.81 -8.33 -14.04
N ASP A 138 -16.66 -7.87 -15.27
CA ASP A 138 -17.74 -7.28 -16.05
C ASP A 138 -18.84 -8.30 -16.42
N VAL A 139 -19.92 -7.82 -17.06
CA VAL A 139 -21.04 -8.67 -17.50
C VAL A 139 -20.65 -9.74 -18.53
N ALA A 140 -19.49 -9.61 -19.16
CA ALA A 140 -18.94 -10.54 -20.14
C ALA A 140 -17.87 -11.48 -19.53
N GLY A 141 -17.59 -11.37 -18.23
CA GLY A 141 -16.61 -12.19 -17.52
C GLY A 141 -15.17 -11.71 -17.68
N ASN A 142 -14.93 -10.46 -18.05
CA ASN A 142 -13.60 -9.88 -18.18
C ASN A 142 -13.22 -9.04 -16.95
N VAL A 143 -11.92 -8.96 -16.72
CA VAL A 143 -11.27 -8.06 -15.76
C VAL A 143 -10.46 -7.01 -16.49
#